data_AF-A0A7Z2NUB2-F1
#
_entry.id   AF-A0A7Z2NUB2-F1
#
_cell.length_a   1.000
_cell.length_b   1.000
_cell.length_c   1.000
_cell.angle_alpha   90.00
_cell.angle_beta   90.00
_cell.angle_gamma   90.00
#
_symmetry.space_group_name_H-M   'P 1'
#
loop_
_entity.id
_entity.type
_entity.pdbx_description
1 polymer ?
#
loop_
_entity_poly.entity_id
_entity_poly.type
_entity_poly.pdbx_seq_one_letter_code
_entity_poly.pdbx_strand_id
1 'polypeptide(L)'
;MASLDPEAALDRLIATRQQVAQMCGEPATQPIPGQIGERYQRAPSLAQRRFDRLAGETARIAAAGMSALMTRDQSARPPAARLLAQTLDREIGQLLRLVR
;
A
#
# COMPACT_ATOMS: atom_id res chain seq x y z
N MET A 1 13.25 11.41 -14.65
CA MET A 1 12.13 10.85 -13.86
C MET A 1 12.76 10.11 -12.70
N ALA A 2 12.50 10.51 -11.47
CA ALA A 2 13.06 9.82 -10.30
C ALA A 2 12.51 8.39 -10.27
N SER A 3 13.40 7.40 -10.38
CA SER A 3 13.03 6.00 -10.20
C SER A 3 12.63 5.84 -8.74
N LEU A 4 11.38 5.47 -8.47
CA LEU A 4 10.94 5.15 -7.13
C LEU A 4 11.58 3.81 -6.75
N ASP A 5 12.18 3.72 -5.56
CA ASP A 5 12.60 2.42 -5.02
C ASP A 5 11.35 1.56 -4.79
N PRO A 6 11.14 0.49 -5.58
CA PRO A 6 9.88 -0.26 -5.56
C PRO A 6 9.67 -0.98 -4.23
N GLU A 7 10.77 -1.37 -3.58
CA GLU A 7 10.78 -2.00 -2.27
C GLU A 7 10.36 -1.00 -1.19
N ALA A 8 10.97 0.17 -1.15
CA ALA A 8 10.60 1.24 -0.22
C ALA A 8 9.15 1.71 -0.43
N ALA A 9 8.68 1.76 -1.68
CA ALA A 9 7.29 2.11 -2.00
C ALA A 9 6.31 1.08 -1.42
N LEU A 10 6.59 -0.21 -1.63
CA LEU A 10 5.75 -1.29 -1.12
C LEU A 10 5.81 -1.36 0.42
N ASP A 11 6.99 -1.27 1.02
CA ASP A 11 7.17 -1.28 2.47
C ASP A 11 6.39 -0.14 3.13
N ARG A 12 6.39 1.06 2.53
CA ARG A 12 5.62 2.18 3.03
C ARG A 12 4.10 1.95 2.97
N LEU A 13 3.61 1.32 1.90
CA LEU A 13 2.21 0.94 1.78
C LEU A 13 1.82 -0.13 2.80
N ILE A 14 2.68 -1.12 3.02
CA ILE A 14 2.51 -2.17 4.02
C ILE A 14 2.46 -1.58 5.42
N ALA A 15 3.40 -0.70 5.77
CA ALA A 15 3.43 -0.01 7.05
C ALA A 15 2.16 0.83 7.26
N THR A 16 1.69 1.51 6.22
CA THR A 16 0.44 2.28 6.28
C THR A 16 -0.75 1.36 6.54
N ARG A 17 -0.84 0.21 5.85
CA ARG A 17 -1.87 -0.80 6.11
C ARG A 17 -1.83 -1.31 7.54
N GLN A 18 -0.64 -1.55 8.10
CA GLN A 18 -0.48 -2.02 9.48
C GLN A 18 -0.97 -0.97 10.49
N GLN A 19 -0.65 0.30 10.27
CA GLN A 19 -1.17 1.40 11.09
C GLN A 19 -2.70 1.46 11.04
N VAL A 20 -3.29 1.30 9.85
CA VAL A 20 -4.75 1.27 9.68
C VAL A 20 -5.37 0.07 10.40
N ALA A 21 -4.75 -1.10 10.32
CA ALA A 21 -5.22 -2.30 11.02
C ALA A 21 -5.18 -2.14 12.55
N GLN A 22 -4.13 -1.51 13.09
CA GLN A 22 -4.03 -1.20 14.52
C GLN A 22 -5.17 -0.28 14.98
N MET A 23 -5.56 0.70 14.15
CA MET A 23 -6.71 1.57 14.45
C MET A 23 -8.05 0.81 14.48
N CYS A 24 -8.13 -0.35 13.82
CA CYS A 24 -9.30 -1.23 13.83
C CYS A 24 -9.27 -2.31 14.93
N GLY A 25 -8.14 -2.48 15.64
CA GLY A 25 -7.92 -3.63 16.51
C GLY A 25 -7.79 -4.97 15.77
N GLU A 26 -7.52 -4.94 14.45
CA GLU A 26 -7.34 -6.14 13.64
C GLU A 26 -5.87 -6.58 13.64
N PRO A 27 -5.58 -7.90 13.64
CA PRO A 27 -4.21 -8.39 13.58
C PRO A 27 -3.57 -8.01 12.25
N ALA A 28 -2.38 -7.40 12.33
CA ALA A 28 -1.57 -7.07 11.17
C ALA A 28 -1.12 -8.35 10.46
N THR A 29 -1.71 -8.66 9.31
CA THR A 29 -1.18 -9.72 8.44
C THR A 29 0.10 -9.21 7.79
N GLN A 30 1.22 -9.93 7.98
CA GLN A 30 2.50 -9.58 7.38
C GLN A 30 2.55 -10.06 5.92
N PRO A 31 2.70 -9.16 4.94
CA PRO A 31 3.27 -9.54 3.65
C PRO A 31 4.78 -9.74 3.84
N ILE A 32 5.35 -10.75 3.18
CA ILE A 32 6.79 -11.08 3.26
C ILE A 32 7.56 -10.17 2.30
N PRO A 33 8.26 -9.12 2.78
CA PRO A 33 9.09 -8.26 1.94
C PRO A 33 10.47 -8.93 1.81
N GLY A 34 11.06 -8.89 0.62
CA GLY A 34 12.41 -9.46 0.39
C GLY A 34 12.66 -10.05 -0.98
N GLN A 35 11.64 -10.12 -1.87
CA GLN A 35 11.82 -10.57 -3.26
C GLN A 35 11.24 -9.59 -4.29
N ILE A 36 10.76 -8.42 -3.86
CA ILE A 36 10.06 -7.48 -4.73
C ILE A 36 11.05 -6.71 -5.59
N GLY A 37 12.16 -6.23 -5.02
CA GLY A 37 13.20 -5.52 -5.78
C GLY A 37 13.74 -6.36 -6.94
N GLU A 38 14.07 -7.63 -6.69
CA GLU A 38 14.57 -8.54 -7.75
C GLU A 38 13.52 -8.80 -8.82
N ARG A 39 12.27 -9.07 -8.45
CA ARG A 39 11.23 -9.33 -9.44
C ARG A 39 10.83 -8.07 -10.23
N TYR A 40 10.85 -6.91 -9.59
CA TYR A 40 10.66 -5.62 -10.27
C TYR A 40 11.76 -5.39 -11.30
N GLN A 41 13.03 -5.61 -10.94
CA GLN A 41 14.16 -5.46 -11.87
C GLN A 41 14.09 -6.44 -13.05
N ARG A 42 13.57 -7.65 -12.83
CA ARG A 42 13.36 -8.66 -13.89
C ARG A 42 12.09 -8.44 -14.71
N ALA A 43 11.15 -7.63 -14.25
CA ALA A 43 9.89 -7.38 -14.94
C ALA A 43 10.11 -6.55 -16.22
N PRO A 44 9.26 -6.73 -17.26
CA PRO A 44 9.31 -5.88 -18.45
C PRO A 44 9.16 -4.39 -18.10
N SER A 45 9.80 -3.51 -18.87
CA SER A 45 9.76 -2.05 -18.64
C SER A 45 8.34 -1.46 -18.59
N LEU A 46 7.40 -2.05 -19.32
CA LEU A 46 5.98 -1.69 -19.24
C LEU A 46 5.35 -2.06 -17.88
N ALA A 47 5.71 -3.21 -17.32
CA ALA A 47 5.25 -3.65 -16.01
C ALA A 47 5.84 -2.78 -14.89
N GLN A 48 7.13 -2.44 -14.98
CA GLN A 48 7.79 -1.48 -14.09
C GLN A 48 7.09 -0.12 -14.07
N ARG A 49 6.83 0.48 -15.25
CA ARG A 49 6.10 1.76 -15.36
C ARG A 49 4.68 1.69 -14.81
N ARG A 50 3.99 0.57 -15.03
CA ARG A 50 2.63 0.35 -14.46
C ARG A 50 2.69 0.24 -12.95
N PHE A 51 3.68 -0.48 -12.42
CA PHE A 51 3.93 -0.58 -10.99
C PHE A 51 4.20 0.80 -10.39
N ASP A 52 5.13 1.58 -10.95
CA ASP A 52 5.46 2.93 -10.45
C ASP A 52 4.23 3.84 -10.40
N ARG A 53 3.43 3.83 -11.47
CA ARG A 53 2.20 4.61 -11.54
C ARG A 53 1.21 4.19 -10.46
N LEU A 54 0.95 2.88 -10.36
CA LEU A 54 -0.01 2.34 -9.40
C LEU A 54 0.47 2.55 -7.96
N ALA A 55 1.76 2.42 -7.70
CA ALA A 55 2.37 2.64 -6.39
C ALA A 55 2.23 4.11 -5.99
N GLY A 56 2.50 5.04 -6.90
CA GLY A 56 2.32 6.47 -6.68
C GLY A 56 0.86 6.86 -6.43
N GLU A 57 -0.08 6.27 -7.18
CA GLU A 57 -1.52 6.50 -6.97
C GLU A 57 -1.99 5.94 -5.63
N THR A 58 -1.60 4.70 -5.31
CA THR A 58 -1.94 4.05 -4.04
C THR A 58 -1.37 4.85 -2.86
N ALA A 59 -0.15 5.36 -2.96
CA ALA A 59 0.46 6.18 -1.92
C ALA A 59 -0.32 7.48 -1.66
N ARG A 60 -0.86 8.11 -2.72
CA ARG A 60 -1.71 9.30 -2.58
C ARG A 60 -3.04 8.98 -1.90
N ILE A 61 -3.69 7.89 -2.30
CA ILE A 61 -4.93 7.41 -1.67
C ILE A 61 -4.69 7.08 -0.20
N ALA A 62 -3.59 6.37 0.10
CA ALA A 62 -3.19 6.01 1.46
C ALA A 62 -2.99 7.26 2.34
N ALA A 63 -2.25 8.25 1.83
CA ALA A 63 -2.01 9.50 2.54
C ALA A 63 -3.31 10.28 2.80
N ALA A 64 -4.16 10.45 1.77
CA ALA A 64 -5.44 11.13 1.92
C ALA A 64 -6.39 10.39 2.88
N GLY A 65 -6.46 9.07 2.77
CA GLY A 65 -7.25 8.21 3.66
C GLY A 65 -6.79 8.30 5.12
N MET A 66 -5.48 8.24 5.36
CA MET A 66 -4.92 8.42 6.70
C MET A 66 -5.22 9.80 7.28
N SER A 67 -5.03 10.88 6.50
CA SER A 67 -5.39 12.23 6.94
C SER A 67 -6.88 12.33 7.29
N ALA A 68 -7.77 11.75 6.48
CA ALA A 68 -9.20 11.73 6.76
C ALA A 68 -9.58 10.90 7.99
N LEU A 69 -8.84 9.83 8.31
CA LEU A 69 -9.06 9.03 9.52
C LEU A 69 -8.63 9.76 10.79
N MET A 70 -7.53 10.53 10.69
CA MET A 70 -7.02 11.31 11.82
C MET A 70 -7.94 12.47 12.19
N THR A 71 -8.68 13.02 11.23
CA THR A 71 -9.65 14.11 11.47
C THR A 71 -11.05 13.62 11.87
N ARG A 72 -11.33 12.32 11.76
CA ARG A 72 -12.63 11.74 12.16
C ARG A 72 -12.73 11.46 13.65
N ASP A 73 -13.95 11.57 14.17
CA ASP A 73 -14.33 11.11 15.50
C ASP A 73 -14.05 9.62 15.73
N GLN A 74 -13.69 9.28 16.97
CA GLN A 74 -13.27 7.92 17.34
C GLN A 74 -14.34 6.86 17.08
N SER A 75 -15.62 7.21 17.17
CA SER A 75 -16.75 6.31 16.91
C SER A 75 -16.99 6.02 15.42
N ALA A 76 -16.59 6.92 14.52
CA ALA A 76 -16.71 6.74 13.06
C ALA A 76 -15.40 6.29 12.38
N ARG A 77 -14.31 6.20 13.15
CA ARG A 77 -12.97 5.81 12.69
C ARG A 77 -12.85 4.32 12.32
N PRO A 78 -13.38 3.35 13.09
CA PRO A 78 -13.23 1.93 12.78
C PRO A 78 -13.79 1.49 11.41
N PRO A 79 -15.05 1.85 11.01
CA PRO A 79 -15.57 1.43 9.72
C PRO A 79 -14.83 2.06 8.53
N ALA A 80 -14.37 3.31 8.67
CA ALA A 80 -13.60 3.99 7.63
C ALA A 80 -12.17 3.43 7.51
N ALA A 81 -11.53 3.13 8.64
CA ALA A 81 -10.22 2.50 8.66
C ALA A 81 -10.28 1.12 8.01
N ARG A 82 -11.34 0.34 8.25
CA ARG A 82 -11.55 -0.95 7.61
C ARG A 82 -11.67 -0.86 6.09
N LEU A 83 -12.41 0.14 5.57
CA LEU A 83 -12.51 0.39 4.12
C LEU A 83 -11.17 0.78 3.51
N LEU A 84 -10.38 1.62 4.19
CA LEU A 84 -9.05 1.98 3.73
C LEU A 84 -8.12 0.75 3.72
N ALA A 85 -8.15 -0.08 4.76
CA ALA A 85 -7.36 -1.31 4.82
C ALA A 85 -7.69 -2.28 3.67
N GLN A 86 -8.98 -2.50 3.37
CA GLN A 86 -9.39 -3.34 2.23
C GLN A 86 -8.94 -2.78 0.89
N THR A 87 -8.99 -1.45 0.74
CA THR A 87 -8.51 -0.77 -0.46
C THR A 87 -7.00 -0.97 -0.63
N LEU A 88 -6.22 -0.75 0.43
CA LEU A 88 -4.77 -0.97 0.42
C LEU A 88 -4.42 -2.42 0.12
N ASP A 89 -5.13 -3.39 0.69
CA ASP A 89 -4.90 -4.81 0.43
C ASP A 89 -5.14 -5.18 -1.04
N ARG A 90 -6.21 -4.63 -1.64
CA ARG A 90 -6.50 -4.82 -3.06
C ARG A 90 -5.38 -4.24 -3.93
N GLU A 91 -4.96 -3.01 -3.67
CA GLU A 91 -3.95 -2.32 -4.48
C GLU A 91 -2.55 -2.92 -4.31
N ILE A 92 -2.15 -3.27 -3.09
CA ILE A 92 -0.92 -4.03 -2.83
C ILE A 92 -0.97 -5.37 -3.59
N GLY A 93 -2.10 -6.07 -3.56
CA GLY A 93 -2.28 -7.30 -4.32
C GLY A 93 -2.13 -7.12 -5.83
N GLN A 94 -2.57 -5.98 -6.39
CA GLN A 94 -2.38 -5.66 -7.80
C GLN A 94 -0.91 -5.33 -8.12
N LEU A 95 -0.25 -4.54 -7.29
CA LEU A 95 1.18 -4.23 -7.40
C LEU A 95 2.02 -5.51 -7.41
N LEU A 96 1.75 -6.43 -6.48
CA LEU A 96 2.44 -7.72 -6.40
C LEU A 96 2.25 -8.58 -7.65
N ARG A 97 1.09 -8.52 -8.32
CA ARG A 97 0.83 -9.28 -9.56
C ARG A 97 1.58 -8.71 -10.76
N LEU A 98 1.87 -7.41 -10.78
CA LEU A 98 2.61 -6.78 -11.89
C LEU A 98 4.08 -7.20 -11.92
N VAL A 99 4.62 -7.57 -10.77
CA VAL A 99 6.03 -7.95 -10.58
C VAL A 99 6.15 -9.40 -10.09
N ARG A 100 5.20 -10.26 -10.43
CA ARG A 100 5.26 -11.69 -10.09
C ARG A 100 6.00 -12.49 -11.14
#